data_AF-A0A369QV18-F1
#
_entry.id   AF-A0A369QV18-F1
#
_cell.length_a   1.000
_cell.length_b   1.000
_cell.length_c   1.000
_cell.angle_alpha   90.00
_cell.angle_beta   90.00
_cell.angle_gamma   90.00
#
_symmetry.space_group_name_H-M   'P 1'
#
loop_
_entity.id
_entity.type
_entity.pdbx_description
1 polymer ?
#
loop_
_entity_poly.entity_id
_entity_poly.type
_entity_poly.pdbx_seq_one_letter_code
_entity_poly.pdbx_strand_id
1 'polypeptide(L)'
;MNRPDMQRNSRTVRGVGAAVAVAASLLAGCGPRADLIPDPEAELATSSVAVHVGTTRARTPDGLWSRAEPDALNYAVIDVSVPPERVPGLVTLPGARPDPREDFLTLRVGTYRERAAFRAEARRALAGGRGGEEVVLTVHGFNNRMGDGVFRTAQMVADFGIAGPVFHYAWPSRGAPLGYAADRDAVLVARDGMQEMLQDLAAAGARDIVIVAHSMGSQLTMEVLRQMALRGDRAALDRLGGVVLMSPDIDPALFREQVEDIGKRPLAALGRSA
;
A
#
# COMPACT_ATOMS: atom_id res chain seq x y z
N MET A 1 50.12 -49.67 31.93
CA MET A 1 49.24 -48.69 31.27
C MET A 1 48.72 -47.74 32.33
N ASN A 2 48.91 -46.42 32.35
CA ASN A 2 49.34 -45.46 31.35
C ASN A 2 50.04 -44.28 32.06
N ARG A 3 51.07 -43.73 31.41
CA ARG A 3 51.83 -42.53 31.81
C ARG A 3 51.03 -41.24 31.51
N PRO A 4 51.39 -40.11 32.13
CA PRO A 4 50.68 -38.83 32.05
C PRO A 4 51.10 -38.03 30.81
N ASP A 5 50.30 -37.03 30.41
CA ASP A 5 50.85 -35.94 29.60
C ASP A 5 50.20 -34.59 29.88
N MET A 6 51.08 -33.60 29.91
CA MET A 6 50.86 -32.20 30.22
C MET A 6 51.19 -31.40 28.94
N GLN A 7 50.49 -30.28 28.76
CA GLN A 7 50.71 -29.21 27.78
C GLN A 7 50.18 -29.41 26.34
N ARG A 8 49.26 -28.52 25.95
CA ARG A 8 49.69 -27.34 25.16
C ARG A 8 48.59 -26.28 25.09
N ASN A 9 49.00 -25.08 25.45
CA ASN A 9 48.29 -23.84 25.20
C ASN A 9 48.53 -23.45 23.73
N SER A 10 47.48 -23.22 22.93
CA SER A 10 47.60 -22.44 21.69
C SER A 10 46.40 -21.51 21.56
N ARG A 11 46.71 -20.22 21.62
CA ARG A 11 45.80 -19.10 21.39
C ARG A 11 45.33 -19.06 19.92
N THR A 12 44.14 -18.48 19.77
CA THR A 12 43.63 -17.69 18.62
C THR A 12 43.37 -18.41 17.29
N VAL A 13 42.10 -18.40 16.85
CA VAL A 13 41.65 -17.55 15.72
C VAL A 13 40.22 -17.04 16.02
N ARG A 14 40.04 -15.72 15.94
CA ARG A 14 38.76 -15.02 15.98
C ARG A 14 38.03 -15.18 14.64
N GLY A 15 36.72 -15.38 14.72
CA GLY A 15 35.73 -14.70 13.89
C GLY A 15 35.57 -15.15 12.44
N VAL A 16 34.49 -15.91 12.16
CA VAL A 16 33.59 -15.71 11.01
C VAL A 16 32.27 -16.39 11.42
N GLY A 17 31.30 -15.65 11.96
CA GLY A 17 30.05 -16.27 12.41
C GLY A 17 28.80 -15.39 12.38
N ALA A 18 28.89 -14.12 11.97
CA ALA A 18 27.78 -13.19 12.09
C ALA A 18 27.61 -12.28 10.86
N ALA A 19 27.81 -12.80 9.65
CA ALA A 19 27.73 -11.99 8.43
C ALA A 19 26.97 -12.65 7.26
N VAL A 20 26.04 -13.57 7.52
CA VAL A 20 25.25 -14.22 6.44
C VAL A 20 23.75 -13.90 6.48
N ALA A 21 23.22 -13.26 7.53
CA ALA A 21 21.77 -13.05 7.65
C ALA A 21 21.22 -11.69 7.15
N VAL A 22 22.05 -10.80 6.57
CA VAL A 22 21.61 -9.44 6.18
C VAL A 22 21.58 -9.20 4.65
N ALA A 23 22.06 -10.14 3.84
CA ALA A 23 22.15 -9.95 2.38
C ALA A 23 20.90 -10.41 1.58
N ALA A 24 19.83 -10.87 2.23
CA ALA A 24 18.65 -11.41 1.53
C ALA A 24 17.60 -10.34 1.11
N SER A 25 17.73 -9.09 1.55
CA SER A 25 16.72 -8.05 1.30
C SER A 25 16.84 -7.37 -0.07
N LEU A 26 17.92 -7.61 -0.81
CA LEU A 26 18.21 -6.93 -2.09
C LEU A 26 17.72 -7.69 -3.34
N LEU A 27 17.06 -8.84 -3.18
CA LEU A 27 16.60 -9.68 -4.29
C LEU A 27 15.08 -9.62 -4.55
N ALA A 28 14.33 -8.72 -3.90
CA ALA A 28 12.89 -8.51 -4.13
C ALA A 28 12.55 -7.82 -5.48
N GLY A 29 13.47 -7.87 -6.46
CA GLY A 29 13.33 -7.22 -7.76
C GLY A 29 12.70 -8.08 -8.86
N CYS A 30 12.77 -9.40 -8.73
CA CYS A 30 12.41 -10.33 -9.81
C CYS A 30 11.24 -11.27 -9.47
N GLY A 31 10.51 -11.01 -8.38
CA GLY A 31 9.31 -11.77 -8.06
C GLY A 31 8.19 -11.54 -9.08
N PRO A 32 7.28 -12.52 -9.23
CA PRO A 32 6.03 -12.31 -9.97
C PRO A 32 5.30 -11.08 -9.40
N ARG A 33 4.57 -10.38 -10.28
CA ARG A 33 3.83 -9.16 -9.94
C ARG A 33 2.37 -9.41 -10.15
N ALA A 34 1.53 -8.85 -9.29
CA ALA A 34 0.10 -8.91 -9.52
C ALA A 34 -0.22 -8.13 -10.80
N ASP A 35 -0.77 -8.82 -11.79
CA ASP A 35 -1.35 -8.19 -12.95
C ASP A 35 -2.85 -7.93 -12.71
N LEU A 36 -3.39 -6.99 -13.48
CA LEU A 36 -4.79 -6.60 -13.43
C LEU A 36 -5.53 -7.18 -14.64
N ILE A 37 -5.16 -8.38 -15.07
CA ILE A 37 -5.83 -9.09 -16.16
C ILE A 37 -6.90 -9.98 -15.53
N PRO A 38 -8.18 -9.81 -15.86
CA PRO A 38 -9.22 -10.70 -15.37
C PRO A 38 -8.93 -12.15 -15.71
N ASP A 39 -9.01 -12.99 -14.69
CA ASP A 39 -8.69 -14.41 -14.75
C ASP A 39 -10.00 -15.23 -14.65
N PRO A 40 -10.32 -16.09 -15.62
CA PRO A 40 -11.56 -16.88 -15.61
C PRO A 40 -11.71 -17.77 -14.37
N GLU A 41 -10.60 -18.30 -13.85
CA GLU A 41 -10.57 -19.16 -12.67
C GLU A 41 -10.97 -18.37 -11.41
N ALA A 42 -10.86 -17.04 -11.41
CA ALA A 42 -11.32 -16.19 -10.31
C ALA A 42 -12.83 -16.32 -10.03
N GLU A 43 -13.66 -16.67 -11.03
CA GLU A 43 -15.10 -16.86 -10.85
C GLU A 43 -15.43 -18.09 -9.97
N LEU A 44 -14.48 -19.02 -9.84
CA LEU A 44 -14.62 -20.20 -8.98
C LEU A 44 -14.35 -19.89 -7.50
N ALA A 45 -13.86 -18.69 -7.20
CA ALA A 45 -13.57 -18.29 -5.84
C ALA A 45 -14.84 -18.02 -5.02
N THR A 46 -14.74 -18.28 -3.72
CA THR A 46 -15.88 -18.16 -2.80
C THR A 46 -16.00 -16.78 -2.16
N SER A 47 -14.97 -15.92 -2.32
CA SER A 47 -14.97 -14.58 -1.76
C SER A 47 -14.26 -13.58 -2.67
N SER A 48 -14.76 -12.35 -2.70
CA SER A 48 -14.21 -11.26 -3.51
C SER A 48 -14.15 -9.97 -2.69
N VAL A 49 -13.12 -9.17 -2.91
CA VAL A 49 -12.97 -7.83 -2.33
C VAL A 49 -12.94 -6.80 -3.45
N ALA A 50 -13.87 -5.84 -3.42
CA ALA A 50 -13.83 -4.67 -4.30
C ALA A 50 -12.87 -3.62 -3.74
N VAL A 51 -11.79 -3.33 -4.45
CA VAL A 51 -10.82 -2.30 -4.10
C VAL A 51 -11.01 -1.10 -5.00
N HIS A 52 -11.44 0.03 -4.41
CA HIS A 52 -11.61 1.28 -5.13
C HIS A 52 -10.27 2.04 -5.19
N VAL A 53 -9.79 2.37 -6.38
CA VAL A 53 -8.45 2.95 -6.57
C VAL A 53 -8.54 4.38 -7.06
N GLY A 54 -7.83 5.28 -6.40
CA GLY A 54 -7.42 6.57 -6.96
C GLY A 54 -5.97 6.48 -7.42
N THR A 55 -5.67 6.92 -8.65
CA THR A 55 -4.34 6.80 -9.23
C THR A 55 -3.99 8.02 -10.07
N THR A 56 -2.73 8.44 -10.00
CA THR A 56 -2.14 9.47 -10.87
C THR A 56 -1.27 8.85 -11.96
N ARG A 57 -1.43 7.56 -12.23
CA ARG A 57 -0.83 6.90 -13.40
C ARG A 57 -1.61 7.29 -14.66
N ALA A 58 -0.90 7.70 -15.70
CA ALA A 58 -1.46 7.94 -17.03
C ALA A 58 -2.13 6.68 -17.58
N ARG A 59 -3.17 6.86 -18.39
CA ARG A 59 -3.81 5.76 -19.11
C ARG A 59 -2.96 5.34 -20.31
N THR A 60 -2.85 4.04 -20.51
CA THR A 60 -2.20 3.47 -21.71
C THR A 60 -3.23 3.22 -22.81
N PRO A 61 -2.83 3.13 -24.09
CA PRO A 61 -3.76 2.95 -25.21
C PRO A 61 -4.62 1.68 -25.14
N ASP A 62 -4.14 0.64 -24.45
CA ASP A 62 -4.86 -0.61 -24.15
C ASP A 62 -5.89 -0.47 -23.02
N GLY A 63 -6.04 0.74 -22.45
CA GLY A 63 -6.99 1.03 -21.39
C GLY A 63 -6.50 0.72 -19.98
N LEU A 64 -5.26 0.24 -19.80
CA LEU A 64 -4.63 0.04 -18.49
C LEU A 64 -4.00 1.33 -17.95
N TRP A 65 -3.07 1.18 -16.99
CA TRP A 65 -2.32 2.27 -16.39
C TRP A 65 -0.83 2.14 -16.63
N SER A 66 -0.19 3.29 -16.86
CA SER A 66 1.24 3.39 -17.04
C SER A 66 1.99 2.95 -15.78
N ARG A 67 3.23 2.49 -15.98
CA ARG A 67 4.11 2.14 -14.86
C ARG A 67 4.75 3.36 -14.20
N ALA A 68 4.99 4.43 -14.95
CA ALA A 68 5.86 5.52 -14.51
C ALA A 68 5.36 6.91 -14.91
N GLU A 69 4.53 7.00 -15.95
CA GLU A 69 4.08 8.28 -16.50
C GLU A 69 2.95 8.84 -15.63
N PRO A 70 3.13 10.02 -15.02
CA PRO A 70 2.10 10.66 -14.22
C PRO A 70 1.02 11.28 -15.12
N ASP A 71 -0.17 11.47 -14.56
CA ASP A 71 -1.31 12.20 -15.14
C ASP A 71 -2.21 12.72 -14.01
N ALA A 72 -3.27 13.42 -14.38
CA ALA A 72 -4.33 13.81 -13.46
C ALA A 72 -4.94 12.58 -12.74
N LEU A 73 -5.46 12.84 -11.54
CA LEU A 73 -6.14 11.82 -10.73
C LEU A 73 -7.28 11.17 -11.52
N ASN A 74 -7.25 9.86 -11.63
CA ASN A 74 -8.28 9.04 -12.22
C ASN A 74 -8.61 7.84 -11.34
N TYR A 75 -9.77 7.23 -11.59
CA TYR A 75 -10.37 6.28 -10.66
C TYR A 75 -10.71 4.94 -11.29
N ALA A 76 -10.54 3.88 -10.51
CA ALA A 76 -10.82 2.50 -10.90
C ALA A 76 -11.48 1.72 -9.77
N VAL A 77 -12.06 0.58 -10.11
CA VAL A 77 -12.46 -0.45 -9.15
C VAL A 77 -11.95 -1.80 -9.65
N ILE A 78 -11.27 -2.53 -8.78
CA ILE A 78 -10.76 -3.85 -9.08
C ILE A 78 -11.38 -4.82 -8.09
N ASP A 79 -12.10 -5.81 -8.60
CA ASP A 79 -12.60 -6.91 -7.79
C ASP A 79 -11.51 -7.98 -7.77
N VAL A 80 -11.03 -8.29 -6.57
CA VAL A 80 -9.99 -9.29 -6.33
C VAL A 80 -10.63 -10.53 -5.73
N SER A 81 -10.41 -11.68 -6.36
CA SER A 81 -10.68 -12.98 -5.77
C SER A 81 -9.70 -13.22 -4.63
N VAL A 82 -10.22 -13.56 -3.44
CA VAL A 82 -9.40 -13.86 -2.27
C VAL A 82 -9.45 -15.37 -1.99
N PRO A 83 -8.29 -16.05 -1.99
CA PRO A 83 -8.23 -17.48 -1.78
C PRO A 83 -8.64 -17.87 -0.36
N PRO A 84 -9.50 -18.90 -0.19
CA PRO A 84 -9.89 -19.41 1.12
C PRO A 84 -8.74 -20.10 1.87
N GLU A 85 -7.78 -20.73 1.17
CA GLU A 85 -6.66 -21.48 1.76
C GLU A 85 -5.39 -20.63 1.93
N ARG A 86 -5.56 -19.31 2.03
CA ARG A 86 -4.45 -18.37 2.12
C ARG A 86 -3.72 -18.42 3.47
N VAL A 87 -2.43 -18.12 3.43
CA VAL A 87 -1.64 -17.79 4.64
C VAL A 87 -1.78 -16.30 4.95
N PRO A 88 -2.27 -15.90 6.14
CA PRO A 88 -2.40 -14.49 6.49
C PRO A 88 -1.09 -13.72 6.35
N GLY A 89 -1.16 -12.51 5.78
CA GLY A 89 -0.02 -11.65 5.49
C GLY A 89 0.72 -11.98 4.19
N LEU A 90 0.40 -13.09 3.53
CA LEU A 90 1.00 -13.46 2.25
C LEU A 90 0.02 -13.20 1.10
N VAL A 91 0.53 -12.58 0.02
CA VAL A 91 -0.17 -12.51 -1.26
C VAL A 91 0.48 -13.54 -2.16
N THR A 92 -0.23 -14.66 -2.41
CA THR A 92 0.17 -15.68 -3.38
C THR A 92 -0.32 -15.25 -4.75
N LEU A 93 0.56 -15.29 -5.76
CA LEU A 93 0.27 -14.91 -7.13
C LEU A 93 0.27 -16.16 -8.01
N PRO A 94 -0.61 -16.22 -9.04
CA PRO A 94 -0.74 -17.40 -9.87
C PRO A 94 0.54 -17.69 -10.64
N GLY A 95 0.83 -18.98 -10.77
CA GLY A 95 1.82 -19.51 -11.70
C GLY A 95 1.25 -19.66 -13.12
N ALA A 96 1.77 -20.62 -13.88
CA ALA A 96 1.25 -20.94 -15.22
C ALA A 96 -0.16 -21.57 -15.21
N ARG A 97 -0.62 -22.05 -14.05
CA ARG A 97 -1.95 -22.60 -13.81
C ARG A 97 -2.50 -21.96 -12.55
N PRO A 98 -3.37 -20.95 -12.67
CA PRO A 98 -4.03 -20.33 -11.54
C PRO A 98 -4.81 -21.34 -10.69
N ASP A 99 -4.73 -21.24 -9.36
CA ASP A 99 -5.61 -21.97 -8.44
C ASP A 99 -6.40 -20.98 -7.56
N PRO A 100 -7.72 -20.79 -7.77
CA PRO A 100 -8.53 -19.85 -7.00
C PRO A 100 -8.67 -20.23 -5.51
N ARG A 101 -8.21 -21.41 -5.11
CA ARG A 101 -8.15 -21.83 -3.70
C ARG A 101 -6.94 -21.28 -2.96
N GLU A 102 -5.84 -21.04 -3.67
CA GLU A 102 -4.53 -20.66 -3.12
C GLU A 102 -4.04 -19.27 -3.58
N ASP A 103 -4.42 -18.86 -4.80
CA ASP A 103 -3.95 -17.65 -5.47
C ASP A 103 -4.94 -16.49 -5.36
N PHE A 104 -4.40 -15.28 -5.20
CA PHE A 104 -5.15 -14.06 -5.44
C PHE A 104 -5.26 -13.84 -6.95
N LEU A 105 -6.47 -13.59 -7.43
CA LEU A 105 -6.74 -13.41 -8.86
C LEU A 105 -7.54 -12.13 -9.10
N THR A 106 -7.35 -11.52 -10.26
CA THR A 106 -8.19 -10.40 -10.68
C THR A 106 -9.51 -10.97 -11.22
N LEU A 107 -10.63 -10.64 -10.58
CA LEU A 107 -11.96 -11.05 -11.06
C LEU A 107 -12.47 -10.07 -12.12
N ARG A 108 -12.37 -8.77 -11.84
CA ARG A 108 -12.90 -7.72 -12.72
C ARG A 108 -12.12 -6.43 -12.57
N VAL A 109 -11.96 -5.71 -13.68
CA VAL A 109 -11.44 -4.34 -13.70
C VAL A 109 -12.50 -3.40 -14.26
N GLY A 110 -12.81 -2.34 -13.52
CA GLY A 110 -13.71 -1.27 -13.93
C GLY A 110 -13.09 0.10 -13.73
N THR A 111 -13.65 1.11 -14.39
CA THR A 111 -13.17 2.50 -14.31
C THR A 111 -14.35 3.43 -14.03
N TYR A 112 -14.08 4.49 -13.26
CA TYR A 112 -15.04 5.58 -13.12
C TYR A 112 -14.68 6.64 -14.15
N ARG A 113 -15.57 6.88 -15.11
CA ARG A 113 -15.37 7.88 -16.16
C ARG A 113 -15.29 9.30 -15.60
N GLU A 114 -16.00 9.55 -14.50
CA GLU A 114 -16.13 10.86 -13.89
C GLU A 114 -15.90 10.79 -12.38
N ARG A 115 -15.30 11.85 -11.83
CA ARG A 115 -15.11 12.05 -10.39
C ARG A 115 -16.43 11.94 -9.60
N ALA A 116 -17.53 12.42 -10.17
CA ALA A 116 -18.86 12.31 -9.57
C ALA A 116 -19.33 10.85 -9.42
N ALA A 117 -19.01 9.99 -10.38
CA ALA A 117 -19.34 8.56 -10.31
C ALA A 117 -18.56 7.85 -9.20
N PHE A 118 -17.27 8.17 -9.04
CA PHE A 118 -16.47 7.68 -7.91
C PHE A 118 -17.07 8.12 -6.56
N ARG A 119 -17.39 9.41 -6.41
CA ARG A 119 -18.01 9.93 -5.17
C ARG A 119 -19.37 9.29 -4.86
N ALA A 120 -20.20 9.06 -5.88
CA ALA A 120 -21.50 8.41 -5.71
C ALA A 120 -21.33 6.95 -5.25
N GLU A 121 -20.37 6.25 -5.84
CA GLU A 121 -20.05 4.88 -5.45
C GLU A 121 -19.46 4.80 -4.03
N ALA A 122 -18.51 5.69 -3.69
CA ALA A 122 -17.96 5.78 -2.34
C ALA A 122 -19.06 6.05 -1.30
N ARG A 123 -20.01 6.95 -1.60
CA ARG A 123 -21.17 7.21 -0.75
C ARG A 123 -22.06 5.97 -0.58
N ARG A 124 -22.31 5.24 -1.68
CA ARG A 124 -23.10 3.99 -1.65
C ARG A 124 -22.41 2.94 -0.78
N ALA A 125 -21.10 2.77 -0.94
CA ALA A 125 -20.32 1.79 -0.19
C ALA A 125 -20.27 2.12 1.31
N LEU A 126 -20.15 3.40 1.67
CA LEU A 126 -20.26 3.89 3.05
C LEU A 126 -21.65 3.63 3.65
N ALA A 127 -22.72 3.90 2.91
CA ALA A 127 -24.09 3.70 3.40
C ALA A 127 -24.45 2.22 3.61
N GLY A 128 -23.82 1.29 2.88
CA GLY A 128 -24.10 -0.15 2.95
C GLY A 128 -23.15 -0.96 3.84
N GLY A 129 -22.07 -0.37 4.35
CA GLY A 129 -21.02 -1.07 5.09
C GLY A 129 -21.35 -1.37 6.55
N ARG A 130 -20.82 -2.47 7.09
CA ARG A 130 -20.94 -2.78 8.54
C ARG A 130 -20.03 -1.90 9.40
N GLY A 131 -19.05 -1.21 8.78
CA GLY A 131 -18.17 -0.21 9.41
C GLY A 131 -18.75 1.20 9.49
N GLY A 132 -20.00 1.42 9.07
CA GLY A 132 -20.62 2.75 9.12
C GLY A 132 -19.92 3.77 8.22
N GLU A 133 -19.54 4.92 8.79
CA GLU A 133 -18.93 6.05 8.05
C GLU A 133 -17.38 5.98 8.00
N GLU A 134 -16.81 4.82 8.34
CA GLU A 134 -15.37 4.53 8.32
C GLU A 134 -14.88 4.12 6.93
N VAL A 135 -13.72 4.65 6.54
CA VAL A 135 -12.98 4.33 5.31
C VAL A 135 -11.56 3.95 5.66
N VAL A 136 -11.07 2.84 5.10
CA VAL A 136 -9.64 2.52 5.10
C VAL A 136 -9.04 2.92 3.75
N LEU A 137 -8.07 3.82 3.76
CA LEU A 137 -7.28 4.22 2.60
C LEU A 137 -5.86 3.68 2.73
N THR A 138 -5.46 2.80 1.82
CA THR A 138 -4.10 2.24 1.79
C THR A 138 -3.24 3.00 0.78
N VAL A 139 -1.96 3.20 1.10
CA VAL A 139 -0.99 3.88 0.23
C VAL A 139 0.26 3.03 0.10
N HIS A 140 0.56 2.59 -1.13
CA HIS A 140 1.71 1.73 -1.35
C HIS A 140 3.05 2.49 -1.23
N GLY A 141 4.12 1.75 -0.98
CA GLY A 141 5.49 2.27 -0.98
C GLY A 141 6.20 2.17 -2.33
N PHE A 142 7.52 2.34 -2.29
CA PHE A 142 8.43 2.17 -3.41
C PHE A 142 8.36 0.77 -4.04
N ASN A 143 8.76 0.65 -5.32
CA ASN A 143 8.86 -0.61 -6.06
C ASN A 143 7.53 -1.37 -6.18
N ASN A 144 6.41 -0.65 -6.33
CA ASN A 144 5.08 -1.26 -6.49
C ASN A 144 4.43 -0.90 -7.81
N ARG A 145 3.84 -1.91 -8.46
CA ARG A 145 2.84 -1.70 -9.51
C ARG A 145 1.47 -1.49 -8.87
N MET A 146 0.52 -0.97 -9.64
CA MET A 146 -0.85 -0.78 -9.18
C MET A 146 -1.48 -2.09 -8.68
N GLY A 147 -1.29 -3.20 -9.42
CA GLY A 147 -1.78 -4.52 -9.01
C GLY A 147 -1.22 -5.00 -7.67
N ASP A 148 0.08 -4.79 -7.42
CA ASP A 148 0.74 -5.21 -6.17
C ASP A 148 0.05 -4.56 -4.95
N GLY A 149 -0.24 -3.27 -5.04
CA GLY A 149 -0.93 -2.51 -3.98
C GLY A 149 -2.40 -2.89 -3.82
N VAL A 150 -3.10 -3.18 -4.93
CA VAL A 150 -4.50 -3.64 -4.93
C VAL A 150 -4.63 -5.00 -4.26
N PHE A 151 -3.80 -5.98 -4.63
CA PHE A 151 -3.85 -7.32 -4.05
C PHE A 151 -3.46 -7.30 -2.57
N ARG A 152 -2.45 -6.50 -2.21
CA ARG A 152 -2.10 -6.27 -0.80
C ARG A 152 -3.26 -5.68 0.00
N THR A 153 -4.02 -4.76 -0.60
CA THR A 153 -5.21 -4.18 0.03
C THR A 153 -6.31 -5.22 0.23
N ALA A 154 -6.59 -6.05 -0.77
CA ALA A 154 -7.56 -7.15 -0.65
C ALA A 154 -7.14 -8.17 0.43
N GLN A 155 -5.84 -8.51 0.50
CA GLN A 155 -5.30 -9.37 1.55
C GLN A 155 -5.50 -8.77 2.95
N MET A 156 -5.22 -7.47 3.14
CA MET A 156 -5.44 -6.81 4.43
C MET A 156 -6.90 -6.80 4.83
N VAL A 157 -7.83 -6.57 3.89
CA VAL A 157 -9.27 -6.66 4.17
C VAL A 157 -9.64 -8.04 4.69
N ALA A 158 -9.20 -9.08 4.00
CA ALA A 158 -9.53 -10.44 4.35
C ALA A 158 -8.92 -10.87 5.69
N ASP A 159 -7.70 -10.45 5.99
CA ASP A 159 -6.96 -10.88 7.17
C ASP A 159 -7.33 -10.13 8.43
N PHE A 160 -7.65 -8.84 8.32
CA PHE A 160 -8.08 -8.02 9.46
C PHE A 160 -9.61 -7.95 9.61
N GLY A 161 -10.36 -8.54 8.69
CA GLY A 161 -11.83 -8.51 8.72
C GLY A 161 -12.39 -7.10 8.57
N ILE A 162 -11.76 -6.27 7.72
CA ILE A 162 -12.16 -4.88 7.52
C ILE A 162 -13.59 -4.85 6.96
N ALA A 163 -14.49 -4.24 7.71
CA ALA A 163 -15.93 -4.26 7.46
C ALA A 163 -16.45 -3.05 6.67
N GLY A 164 -15.64 -1.98 6.57
CA GLY A 164 -15.93 -0.77 5.80
C GLY A 164 -15.40 -0.86 4.35
N PRO A 165 -15.81 0.06 3.47
CA PRO A 165 -15.27 0.14 2.13
C PRO A 165 -13.77 0.46 2.16
N VAL A 166 -13.01 -0.19 1.28
CA VAL A 166 -11.57 0.02 1.18
C VAL A 166 -11.17 0.73 -0.10
N PHE A 167 -10.19 1.61 0.07
CA PHE A 167 -9.66 2.41 -1.01
C PHE A 167 -8.15 2.27 -1.04
N HIS A 168 -7.60 2.40 -2.23
CA HIS A 168 -6.17 2.36 -2.46
C HIS A 168 -5.73 3.59 -3.24
N TYR A 169 -4.68 4.27 -2.78
CA TYR A 169 -4.01 5.29 -3.58
C TYR A 169 -2.76 4.71 -4.26
N ALA A 170 -2.78 4.71 -5.59
CA ALA A 170 -1.70 4.18 -6.41
C ALA A 170 -0.97 5.31 -7.15
N TRP A 171 0.18 5.74 -6.63
CA TRP A 171 1.06 6.70 -7.29
C TRP A 171 1.99 5.99 -8.30
N PRO A 172 2.57 6.68 -9.29
CA PRO A 172 3.32 6.07 -10.40
C PRO A 172 4.74 5.58 -10.00
N SER A 173 4.85 4.76 -8.96
CA SER A 173 6.06 4.00 -8.67
C SER A 173 6.39 3.07 -9.83
N ARG A 174 7.65 3.08 -10.29
CA ARG A 174 8.10 2.31 -11.45
C ARG A 174 8.01 0.80 -11.26
N GLY A 175 7.90 0.31 -10.02
CA GLY A 175 7.97 -1.12 -9.74
C GLY A 175 9.34 -1.72 -10.05
N ALA A 176 10.41 -0.93 -9.89
CA ALA A 176 11.78 -1.34 -10.18
C ALA A 176 12.72 -0.96 -9.02
N PRO A 177 13.52 -1.89 -8.46
CA PRO A 177 14.42 -1.61 -7.35
C PRO A 177 15.48 -0.54 -7.63
N LEU A 178 15.93 -0.43 -8.88
CA LEU A 178 16.91 0.59 -9.30
C LEU A 178 16.26 1.96 -9.58
N GLY A 179 14.94 2.06 -9.43
CA GLY A 179 14.16 3.27 -9.71
C GLY A 179 14.01 4.24 -8.54
N TYR A 180 14.68 4.00 -7.41
CA TYR A 180 14.41 4.71 -6.15
C TYR A 180 14.50 6.25 -6.27
N ALA A 181 15.54 6.77 -6.91
CA ALA A 181 15.69 8.22 -7.10
C ALA A 181 14.54 8.83 -7.93
N ALA A 182 14.12 8.14 -9.01
CA ALA A 182 13.03 8.61 -9.85
C ALA A 182 11.67 8.51 -9.14
N ASP A 183 11.47 7.47 -8.32
CA ASP A 183 10.27 7.30 -7.52
C ASP A 183 10.14 8.37 -6.42
N ARG A 184 11.26 8.93 -5.91
CA ARG A 184 11.24 10.06 -4.97
C ARG A 184 10.68 11.35 -5.57
N ASP A 185 10.84 11.59 -6.87
CA ASP A 185 10.21 12.73 -7.53
C ASP A 185 8.76 12.39 -7.89
N ALA A 186 8.52 11.19 -8.42
CA ALA A 186 7.19 10.74 -8.84
C ALA A 186 6.19 10.70 -7.68
N VAL A 187 6.61 10.31 -6.49
CA VAL A 187 5.75 10.33 -5.30
C VAL A 187 5.32 11.75 -4.96
N LEU A 188 6.19 12.74 -5.13
CA LEU A 188 5.89 14.13 -4.83
C LEU A 188 5.02 14.79 -5.91
N VAL A 189 5.14 14.37 -7.17
CA VAL A 189 4.19 14.73 -8.23
C VAL A 189 2.78 14.23 -7.91
N ALA A 190 2.65 13.09 -7.22
CA ALA A 190 1.37 12.49 -6.87
C ALA A 190 0.65 13.12 -5.65
N ARG A 191 1.20 14.16 -5.02
CA ARG A 191 0.62 14.77 -3.80
C ARG A 191 -0.78 15.33 -4.03
N ASP A 192 -0.95 16.13 -5.07
CA ASP A 192 -2.21 16.82 -5.32
C ASP A 192 -3.34 15.82 -5.63
N GLY A 193 -3.04 14.73 -6.35
CA GLY A 193 -3.99 13.64 -6.56
C GLY A 193 -4.39 12.91 -5.27
N MET A 194 -3.46 12.70 -4.33
CA MET A 194 -3.78 12.11 -3.03
C MET A 194 -4.68 13.05 -2.21
N GLN A 195 -4.38 14.36 -2.21
CA GLN A 195 -5.21 15.37 -1.56
C GLN A 195 -6.63 15.38 -2.15
N GLU A 196 -6.76 15.40 -3.47
CA GLU A 196 -8.04 15.39 -4.16
C GLU A 196 -8.87 14.13 -3.85
N MET A 197 -8.23 12.96 -3.73
CA MET A 197 -8.89 11.73 -3.32
C MET A 197 -9.41 11.81 -1.88
N LEU A 198 -8.64 12.35 -0.94
CA LEU A 198 -9.09 12.56 0.45
C LEU A 198 -10.29 13.51 0.50
N GLN A 199 -10.27 14.58 -0.28
CA GLN A 199 -11.41 15.49 -0.44
C GLN A 199 -12.64 14.78 -1.02
N ASP A 200 -12.44 13.85 -1.95
CA ASP A 200 -13.53 13.07 -2.54
C ASP A 200 -14.18 12.12 -1.56
N LEU A 201 -13.39 11.44 -0.74
CA LEU A 201 -13.89 10.57 0.33
C LEU A 201 -14.67 11.38 1.38
N ALA A 202 -14.14 12.53 1.80
CA ALA A 202 -14.82 13.42 2.73
C ALA A 202 -16.15 13.94 2.14
N ALA A 203 -16.16 14.34 0.87
CA ALA A 203 -17.36 14.78 0.16
C ALA A 203 -18.36 13.65 -0.12
N ALA A 204 -17.90 12.40 -0.22
CA ALA A 204 -18.75 11.22 -0.32
C ALA A 204 -19.47 10.89 1.00
N GLY A 205 -18.97 11.40 2.13
CA GLY A 205 -19.59 11.28 3.44
C GLY A 205 -18.72 10.60 4.50
N ALA A 206 -17.48 10.23 4.18
CA ALA A 206 -16.57 9.60 5.15
C ALA A 206 -16.39 10.50 6.38
N ARG A 207 -16.54 9.92 7.58
CA ARG A 207 -16.34 10.62 8.85
C ARG A 207 -15.13 10.15 9.62
N ASP A 208 -14.67 8.94 9.31
CA ASP A 208 -13.48 8.34 9.90
C ASP A 208 -12.61 7.74 8.79
N ILE A 209 -11.62 8.50 8.33
CA ILE A 209 -10.65 8.07 7.32
C ILE A 209 -9.40 7.58 8.04
N VAL A 210 -9.15 6.27 7.96
CA VAL A 210 -7.94 5.62 8.45
C VAL A 210 -6.97 5.41 7.29
N ILE A 211 -5.82 6.08 7.35
CA ILE A 211 -4.79 5.93 6.31
C ILE A 211 -3.75 4.89 6.76
N VAL A 212 -3.47 3.90 5.91
CA VAL A 212 -2.41 2.92 6.12
C VAL A 212 -1.37 3.08 5.01
N ALA A 213 -0.21 3.66 5.33
CA ALA A 213 0.81 4.01 4.36
C ALA A 213 2.11 3.24 4.61
N HIS A 214 2.79 2.80 3.55
CA HIS A 214 4.05 2.05 3.64
C HIS A 214 5.23 2.79 3.00
N SER A 215 6.40 2.77 3.66
CA SER A 215 7.67 3.27 3.11
C SER A 215 7.53 4.68 2.52
N MET A 216 7.83 4.87 1.23
CA MET A 216 7.73 6.16 0.54
C MET A 216 6.28 6.69 0.45
N GLY A 217 5.27 5.81 0.53
CA GLY A 217 3.87 6.21 0.67
C GLY A 217 3.56 6.88 2.00
N SER A 218 4.35 6.59 3.05
CA SER A 218 4.26 7.31 4.32
C SER A 218 4.75 8.75 4.16
N GLN A 219 5.85 8.95 3.42
CA GLN A 219 6.37 10.28 3.11
C GLN A 219 5.34 11.10 2.33
N LEU A 220 4.71 10.49 1.31
CA LEU A 220 3.61 11.09 0.56
C LEU A 220 2.47 11.53 1.48
N THR A 221 2.04 10.63 2.35
CA THR A 221 0.93 10.86 3.26
C THR A 221 1.23 12.06 4.15
N MET A 222 2.38 12.09 4.82
CA MET A 222 2.74 13.20 5.70
C MET A 222 2.86 14.52 4.95
N GLU A 223 3.42 14.52 3.75
CA GLU A 223 3.53 15.72 2.93
C GLU A 223 2.17 16.29 2.50
N VAL A 224 1.24 15.42 2.12
CA VAL A 224 -0.13 15.80 1.75
C VAL A 224 -0.88 16.36 2.95
N LEU A 225 -0.79 15.69 4.11
CA LEU A 225 -1.46 16.15 5.33
C LEU A 225 -0.92 17.51 5.78
N ARG A 226 0.41 17.71 5.73
CA ARG A 226 1.04 19.00 6.02
C ARG A 226 0.60 20.07 5.03
N GLN A 227 0.61 19.77 3.72
CA GLN A 227 0.14 20.69 2.68
C GLN A 227 -1.29 21.15 2.94
N MET A 228 -2.20 20.21 3.25
CA MET A 228 -3.59 20.53 3.57
C MET A 228 -3.69 21.41 4.82
N ALA A 229 -2.88 21.14 5.85
CA ALA A 229 -2.90 21.91 7.10
C ALA A 229 -2.46 23.35 6.86
N LEU A 230 -1.35 23.54 6.13
CA LEU A 230 -0.82 24.87 5.78
C LEU A 230 -1.75 25.66 4.86
N ARG A 231 -2.51 24.98 3.98
CA ARG A 231 -3.51 25.61 3.11
C ARG A 231 -4.86 25.88 3.81
N GLY A 232 -5.03 25.44 5.06
CA GLY A 232 -6.29 25.55 5.78
C GLY A 232 -7.41 24.66 5.24
N ASP A 233 -7.09 23.58 4.52
CA ASP A 233 -8.07 22.62 4.00
C ASP A 233 -8.53 21.66 5.10
N ARG A 234 -9.47 22.13 5.92
CA ARG A 234 -9.97 21.41 7.09
C ARG A 234 -11.01 20.35 6.74
N ALA A 235 -11.69 20.45 5.60
CA ALA A 235 -12.86 19.64 5.30
C ALA A 235 -12.57 18.14 5.26
N ALA A 236 -11.44 17.75 4.66
CA ALA A 236 -10.99 16.36 4.65
C ALA A 236 -10.07 16.03 5.83
N LEU A 237 -9.21 16.96 6.27
CA LEU A 237 -8.34 16.72 7.42
C LEU A 237 -9.12 16.39 8.70
N ASP A 238 -10.26 17.06 8.93
CA ASP A 238 -11.10 16.84 10.11
C ASP A 238 -11.91 15.54 10.07
N ARG A 239 -11.80 14.78 8.97
CA ARG A 239 -12.36 13.43 8.86
C ARG A 239 -11.33 12.33 9.10
N LEU A 240 -10.06 12.67 9.38
CA LEU A 240 -9.04 11.67 9.70
C LEU A 240 -9.26 11.13 11.11
N GLY A 241 -9.56 9.83 11.25
CA GLY A 241 -9.59 9.18 12.55
C GLY A 241 -8.29 8.43 12.88
N GLY A 242 -7.41 8.21 11.90
CA GLY A 242 -6.08 7.67 12.17
C GLY A 242 -5.14 7.65 10.97
N VAL A 243 -3.84 7.71 11.25
CA VAL A 243 -2.78 7.50 10.25
C VAL A 243 -1.80 6.48 10.79
N VAL A 244 -1.65 5.35 10.10
CA VAL A 244 -0.73 4.26 10.39
C VAL A 244 0.40 4.29 9.37
N LEU A 245 1.62 4.58 9.81
CA LEU A 245 2.80 4.60 8.95
C LEU A 245 3.63 3.33 9.17
N MET A 246 3.77 2.49 8.15
CA MET A 246 4.50 1.23 8.19
C MET A 246 5.89 1.41 7.57
N SER A 247 6.95 1.18 8.36
CA SER A 247 8.34 1.34 7.91
C SER A 247 8.57 2.67 7.15
N PRO A 248 8.16 3.83 7.71
CA PRO A 248 8.17 5.10 6.99
C PRO A 248 9.56 5.49 6.53
N ASP A 249 9.65 5.89 5.26
CA ASP A 249 10.86 6.45 4.66
C ASP A 249 10.91 7.97 4.88
N ILE A 250 10.97 8.38 6.15
CA ILE A 250 10.94 9.78 6.59
C ILE A 250 11.97 9.97 7.68
N ASP A 251 12.78 11.02 7.56
CA ASP A 251 13.70 11.42 8.63
C ASP A 251 12.91 11.79 9.91
N PRO A 252 13.30 11.32 11.11
CA PRO A 252 12.57 11.62 12.34
C PRO A 252 12.43 13.10 12.68
N ALA A 253 13.39 13.96 12.30
CA ALA A 253 13.29 15.40 12.50
C ALA A 253 12.26 16.01 11.55
N LEU A 254 12.29 15.63 10.27
CA LEU A 254 11.27 16.02 9.30
C LEU A 254 9.87 15.57 9.75
N PHE A 255 9.73 14.33 10.22
CA PHE A 255 8.46 13.83 10.73
C PHE A 255 7.92 14.70 11.87
N ARG A 256 8.76 15.08 12.85
CA ARG A 256 8.35 15.95 13.96
C ARG A 256 7.87 17.31 13.46
N GLU A 257 8.61 17.95 12.57
CA GLU A 257 8.22 19.23 11.95
C GLU A 257 6.88 19.11 11.22
N GLN A 258 6.68 18.04 10.43
CA GLN A 258 5.42 17.81 9.74
C GLN A 258 4.24 17.60 10.71
N VAL A 259 4.44 16.86 11.81
CA VAL A 259 3.42 16.66 12.84
C VAL A 259 3.07 17.98 13.53
N GLU A 260 4.05 18.83 13.82
CA GLU A 260 3.82 20.16 14.40
C GLU A 260 2.95 21.03 13.48
N ASP A 261 3.27 21.06 12.18
CA ASP A 261 2.49 21.81 11.18
C ASP A 261 1.07 21.25 10.98
N ILE A 262 0.88 19.92 11.06
CA ILE A 262 -0.43 19.27 10.95
C ILE A 262 -1.30 19.54 12.18
N GLY A 263 -0.69 19.64 13.36
CA GLY A 263 -1.35 19.82 14.65
C GLY A 263 -1.89 18.53 15.27
N LYS A 264 -2.58 18.65 16.42
CA LYS A 264 -3.07 17.50 17.22
C LYS A 264 -4.05 16.63 16.43
N ARG A 265 -3.57 15.48 15.92
CA ARG A 265 -4.36 14.41 15.28
C ARG A 265 -3.83 13.03 15.69
N PRO A 266 -4.66 11.97 15.63
CA PRO A 266 -4.22 10.60 15.92
C PRO A 266 -3.27 10.10 14.82
N LEU A 267 -1.96 10.21 15.06
CA LEU A 267 -0.89 9.71 14.20
C LEU A 267 -0.13 8.59 14.93
N ALA A 268 -0.06 7.40 14.32
CA ALA A 268 0.69 6.26 14.82
C ALA A 268 1.73 5.81 13.79
N ALA A 269 3.02 5.91 14.15
CA ALA A 269 4.11 5.37 13.33
C ALA A 269 4.52 3.99 13.87
N LEU A 270 4.48 2.97 13.02
CA LEU A 270 4.92 1.61 13.31
C LEU A 270 6.23 1.35 12.55
N GLY A 271 7.34 1.42 13.27
CA GLY A 271 8.67 1.15 12.75
C GLY A 271 9.69 1.00 13.88
N ARG A 272 10.70 0.15 13.68
CA ARG A 272 11.79 -0.02 14.65
C ARG A 272 12.61 1.26 14.72
N SER A 273 12.51 1.96 15.84
CA SER A 273 13.52 2.93 16.26
C SER A 273 14.87 2.20 16.30
N ALA A 274 15.79 2.58 15.41
CA ALA A 274 17.20 2.21 15.50
C ALA A 274 17.93 3.22 16.39
#